data_AF-A0A1G1AZ04-F1
#
_entry.id   AF-A0A1G1AZ04-F1
#
_cell.length_a   1.000
_cell.length_b   1.000
_cell.length_c   1.000
_cell.angle_alpha   90.00
_cell.angle_beta   90.00
_cell.angle_gamma   90.00
#
_symmetry.space_group_name_H-M   'P 1'
#
loop_
_entity.id
_entity.type
_entity.pdbx_description
1 polymer ?
#
loop_
_entity_poly.entity_id
_entity_poly.type
_entity_poly.pdbx_seq_one_letter_code
_entity_poly.pdbx_strand_id
1 'polypeptide(L)'
;MEIFDSPWLIKMLAKSSKTPQGRLLSLFDILDDWLNAPHLQKTSNLVASNHSQLITFCTEQAKTLGAENPAILAEHIVLIAKNAAQQTLAPQALEPLNQNHLAHAKKAAHALILAQTQKTSAFSDLSQSKSAQYSIAASFILLLIVATIWLTLPTQTHIPQSKLAQNNPIITTTYAHEKGLTAQDATNMYAKYEQMRQGTCQFPEALLIPDKHKAVYLDNVVGSNLPTTLSDLAIANFYLEKVRCNFTPMLMAASK
;
A
#
# COMPACT_ATOMS: atom_id res chain seq x y z
N MET A 1 -1.34 27.03 -13.87
CA MET A 1 -2.27 26.21 -14.64
C MET A 1 -2.09 24.80 -14.15
N GLU A 2 -3.12 24.25 -13.52
CA GLU A 2 -3.06 22.98 -12.81
C GLU A 2 -2.84 21.84 -13.80
N ILE A 3 -1.75 21.09 -13.63
CA ILE A 3 -1.33 20.08 -14.60
C ILE A 3 -2.32 18.92 -14.68
N PHE A 4 -2.90 18.52 -13.53
CA PHE A 4 -3.85 17.41 -13.40
C PHE A 4 -5.21 17.70 -14.03
N ASP A 5 -5.60 18.96 -14.15
CA ASP A 5 -6.84 19.39 -14.83
C ASP A 5 -6.58 20.00 -16.21
N SER A 6 -5.35 19.87 -16.72
CA SER A 6 -5.01 20.44 -18.02
C SER A 6 -5.51 19.57 -19.17
N PRO A 7 -6.20 20.15 -20.18
CA PRO A 7 -6.53 19.44 -21.42
C PRO A 7 -5.29 18.94 -22.18
N TRP A 8 -4.14 19.59 -21.94
CA TRP A 8 -2.86 19.17 -22.48
C TRP A 8 -2.45 17.78 -21.97
N LEU A 9 -2.58 17.52 -20.66
CA LEU A 9 -2.24 16.23 -20.07
C LEU A 9 -3.09 15.10 -20.67
N ILE A 10 -4.40 15.31 -20.80
CA ILE A 10 -5.31 14.32 -21.40
C ILE A 10 -4.92 14.00 -22.84
N LYS A 11 -4.59 15.02 -23.65
CA LYS A 11 -4.13 14.82 -25.03
C LYS A 11 -2.79 14.09 -25.10
N MET A 12 -1.87 14.40 -24.20
CA MET A 12 -0.58 13.70 -24.11
C MET A 12 -0.77 12.23 -23.73
N LEU A 13 -1.62 11.94 -22.74
CA LEU A 13 -1.97 10.57 -22.34
C LEU A 13 -2.64 9.79 -23.48
N ALA A 14 -3.56 10.42 -24.21
CA ALA A 14 -4.22 9.78 -25.35
C ALA A 14 -3.22 9.42 -26.47
N LYS A 15 -2.17 10.22 -26.64
CA LYS A 15 -1.11 10.03 -27.65
C LYS A 15 0.02 9.11 -27.19
N SER A 16 0.26 8.99 -25.89
CA SER A 16 1.45 8.31 -25.34
C SER A 16 1.49 6.82 -25.62
N SER A 17 0.33 6.16 -25.73
CA SER A 17 0.23 4.74 -26.01
C SER A 17 -1.05 4.37 -26.78
N LYS A 18 -0.96 3.24 -27.50
CA LYS A 18 -2.10 2.59 -28.16
C LYS A 18 -2.92 1.70 -27.23
N THR A 19 -2.34 1.28 -26.09
CA THR A 19 -3.00 0.40 -25.12
C THR A 19 -3.52 1.20 -23.91
N PRO A 20 -4.69 0.87 -23.35
CA PRO A 20 -5.25 1.60 -22.20
C PRO A 20 -4.34 1.50 -20.97
N GLN A 21 -3.71 0.34 -20.71
CA GLN A 21 -2.71 0.19 -19.65
C GLN A 21 -1.50 1.09 -19.89
N GLY A 22 -1.00 1.15 -21.12
CA GLY A 22 0.12 2.04 -21.44
C GLY A 22 -0.23 3.49 -21.18
N ARG A 23 -1.43 3.94 -21.56
CA ARG A 23 -1.88 5.32 -21.31
C ARG A 23 -1.97 5.66 -19.82
N LEU A 24 -2.47 4.74 -19.00
CA LEU A 24 -2.50 4.92 -17.54
C LEU A 24 -1.10 5.03 -16.94
N LEU A 25 -0.18 4.16 -17.37
CA LEU A 25 1.19 4.16 -16.85
C LEU A 25 2.05 5.32 -17.39
N SER A 26 1.74 5.83 -18.58
CA SER A 26 2.40 7.02 -19.13
C SER A 26 2.13 8.28 -18.32
N LEU A 27 1.12 8.31 -17.45
CA LEU A 27 0.89 9.42 -16.54
C LEU A 27 2.13 9.73 -15.70
N PHE A 28 2.79 8.69 -15.20
CA PHE A 28 3.99 8.84 -14.38
C PHE A 28 5.17 9.37 -15.20
N ASP A 29 5.34 8.91 -16.44
CA ASP A 29 6.43 9.37 -17.32
C ASP A 29 6.23 10.83 -17.73
N ILE A 30 4.99 11.19 -18.12
CA ILE A 30 4.65 12.58 -18.50
C ILE A 30 4.82 13.52 -17.31
N LEU A 31 4.46 13.09 -16.10
CA LEU A 31 4.69 13.88 -14.89
C LEU A 31 6.19 14.00 -14.57
N ASP A 32 7.00 12.96 -14.80
CA ASP A 32 8.44 13.01 -14.58
C ASP A 32 9.09 14.02 -15.53
N ASP A 33 8.77 13.95 -16.83
CA ASP A 33 9.23 14.93 -17.83
C ASP A 33 8.81 16.36 -17.47
N TRP A 34 7.56 16.53 -17.03
CA TRP A 34 7.02 17.84 -16.64
C TRP A 34 7.69 18.39 -15.37
N LEU A 35 7.95 17.54 -14.38
CA LEU A 35 8.64 17.91 -13.15
C LEU A 35 10.12 18.23 -13.39
N ASN A 36 10.75 17.60 -14.38
CA ASN A 36 12.14 17.87 -14.75
C ASN A 36 12.28 19.06 -15.72
N ALA A 37 11.20 19.53 -16.34
CA ALA A 37 11.23 20.66 -17.26
C ALA A 37 11.74 21.96 -16.58
N PRO A 38 12.66 22.70 -17.22
CA PRO A 38 13.17 23.97 -16.70
C PRO A 38 12.10 25.08 -16.79
N HIS A 39 12.17 26.07 -15.88
CA HIS A 39 11.32 27.28 -15.86
C HIS A 39 9.83 27.13 -15.51
N LEU A 40 9.38 26.01 -14.96
CA LEU A 40 8.01 25.86 -14.45
C LEU A 40 7.93 26.10 -12.94
N GLN A 41 6.95 26.90 -12.47
CA GLN A 41 6.61 27.00 -11.05
C GLN A 41 5.80 25.76 -10.63
N LYS A 42 6.45 24.80 -9.96
CA LYS A 42 5.95 23.42 -9.78
C LYS A 42 5.03 23.23 -8.56
N THR A 43 5.23 23.99 -7.48
CA THR A 43 4.57 23.77 -6.17
C THR A 43 3.11 24.20 -6.12
N SER A 44 2.71 25.29 -6.79
CA SER A 44 1.34 25.82 -6.69
C SER A 44 0.29 25.04 -7.50
N ASN A 45 0.71 24.18 -8.44
CA ASN A 45 -0.20 23.51 -9.40
C ASN A 45 -0.68 22.11 -8.94
N LEU A 46 -0.29 21.66 -7.74
CA LEU A 46 -0.56 20.31 -7.20
C LEU A 46 -1.56 20.28 -6.03
N VAL A 47 -2.07 21.44 -5.60
CA VAL A 47 -2.85 21.58 -4.35
C VAL A 47 -4.36 21.39 -4.58
N ALA A 48 -4.86 21.51 -5.81
CA ALA A 48 -6.29 21.33 -6.09
C ALA A 48 -6.80 19.92 -5.82
N SER A 49 -8.05 19.84 -5.36
CA SER A 49 -8.63 18.65 -4.75
C SER A 49 -9.51 17.83 -5.70
N ASN A 50 -9.87 18.37 -6.87
CA ASN A 50 -10.91 17.79 -7.74
C ASN A 50 -10.43 17.59 -9.18
N HIS A 51 -9.72 16.49 -9.45
CA HIS A 51 -9.19 16.16 -10.78
C HIS A 51 -10.21 15.41 -11.67
N SER A 52 -11.42 15.96 -11.78
CA SER A 52 -12.58 15.26 -12.37
C SER A 52 -12.34 14.80 -13.80
N GLN A 53 -11.63 15.59 -14.62
CA GLN A 53 -11.35 15.25 -16.02
C GLN A 53 -10.36 14.10 -16.15
N LEU A 54 -9.28 14.12 -15.37
CA LEU A 54 -8.27 13.07 -15.38
C LEU A 54 -8.82 11.76 -14.81
N ILE A 55 -9.58 11.83 -13.71
CA ILE A 55 -10.24 10.65 -13.13
C ILE A 55 -11.21 10.04 -14.14
N THR A 56 -12.01 10.86 -14.84
CA THR A 56 -12.93 10.37 -15.89
C THR A 56 -12.15 9.66 -17.01
N PHE A 57 -11.08 10.27 -17.51
CA PHE A 57 -10.24 9.65 -18.55
C PHE A 57 -9.64 8.32 -18.07
N CYS A 58 -9.07 8.29 -16.87
CA CYS A 58 -8.49 7.08 -16.27
C CYS A 58 -9.56 6.00 -16.03
N THR A 59 -10.77 6.38 -15.66
CA THR A 59 -11.91 5.47 -15.47
C THR A 59 -12.28 4.77 -16.78
N GLU A 60 -12.33 5.51 -17.88
CA GLU A 60 -12.60 4.92 -19.21
C GLU A 60 -11.48 3.96 -19.65
N GLN A 61 -10.21 4.30 -19.38
CA GLN A 61 -9.10 3.38 -19.67
C GLN A 61 -9.18 2.12 -18.79
N ALA A 62 -9.47 2.26 -17.49
CA ALA A 62 -9.63 1.15 -16.55
C ALA A 62 -10.81 0.23 -16.93
N LYS A 63 -11.92 0.81 -17.41
CA LYS A 63 -13.07 0.07 -17.91
C LYS A 63 -12.72 -0.74 -19.16
N THR A 64 -11.96 -0.15 -20.07
CA THR A 64 -11.46 -0.83 -21.29
C THR A 64 -10.51 -1.98 -20.95
N LEU A 65 -9.78 -1.90 -19.83
CA LEU A 65 -8.93 -2.98 -19.32
C LEU A 65 -9.70 -4.11 -18.64
N GLY A 66 -11.01 -3.95 -18.39
CA GLY A 66 -11.80 -4.92 -17.66
C GLY A 66 -11.48 -4.97 -16.17
N ALA A 67 -11.08 -3.84 -15.58
CA ALA A 67 -10.89 -3.75 -14.13
C ALA A 67 -12.20 -4.04 -13.37
N GLU A 68 -12.11 -4.77 -12.25
CA GLU A 68 -13.27 -5.10 -11.40
C GLU A 68 -13.97 -3.83 -10.90
N ASN A 69 -13.19 -2.83 -10.45
CA ASN A 69 -13.70 -1.52 -10.07
C ASN A 69 -12.95 -0.39 -10.79
N PRO A 70 -13.42 0.04 -11.99
CA PRO A 70 -12.73 1.02 -12.83
C PRO A 70 -12.60 2.40 -12.20
N ALA A 71 -13.63 2.87 -11.48
CA ALA A 71 -13.65 4.21 -10.87
C ALA A 71 -12.63 4.29 -9.73
N ILE A 72 -12.64 3.29 -8.84
CA ILE A 72 -11.69 3.22 -7.71
C ILE A 72 -10.25 3.06 -8.22
N LEU A 73 -10.02 2.23 -9.24
CA LEU A 73 -8.69 2.11 -9.85
C LEU A 73 -8.19 3.45 -10.40
N ALA A 74 -9.05 4.22 -11.06
CA ALA A 74 -8.70 5.52 -11.62
C ALA A 74 -8.34 6.53 -10.52
N GLU A 75 -9.15 6.63 -9.47
CA GLU A 75 -8.87 7.49 -8.32
C GLU A 75 -7.53 7.13 -7.67
N HIS A 76 -7.27 5.84 -7.48
CA HIS A 76 -6.02 5.37 -6.87
C HIS A 76 -4.80 5.73 -7.71
N ILE A 77 -4.87 5.53 -9.03
CA ILE A 77 -3.77 5.88 -9.95
C ILE A 77 -3.49 7.38 -9.88
N VAL A 78 -4.52 8.22 -9.94
CA VAL A 78 -4.37 9.68 -9.87
C VAL A 78 -3.78 10.12 -8.53
N LEU A 79 -4.23 9.53 -7.43
CA LEU A 79 -3.70 9.85 -6.11
C LEU A 79 -2.23 9.43 -5.96
N ILE A 80 -1.88 8.22 -6.41
CA ILE A 80 -0.50 7.71 -6.40
C ILE A 80 0.41 8.65 -7.21
N ALA A 81 -0.04 9.09 -8.38
CA ALA A 81 0.67 10.04 -9.23
C ALA A 81 0.85 11.41 -8.54
N LYS A 82 -0.20 11.94 -7.91
CA LYS A 82 -0.15 13.21 -7.17
C LYS A 82 0.82 13.15 -6.00
N ASN A 83 0.74 12.11 -5.17
CA ASN A 83 1.61 11.96 -4.01
C ASN A 83 3.08 11.81 -4.42
N ALA A 84 3.35 11.00 -5.44
CA ALA A 84 4.71 10.85 -5.95
C ALA A 84 5.26 12.16 -6.53
N ALA A 85 4.44 12.93 -7.26
CA ALA A 85 4.84 14.24 -7.75
C ALA A 85 5.12 15.25 -6.62
N GLN A 86 4.32 15.22 -5.54
CA GLN A 86 4.56 16.06 -4.36
C GLN A 86 5.85 15.66 -3.62
N GLN A 87 6.13 14.36 -3.50
CA GLN A 87 7.36 13.84 -2.89
C GLN A 87 8.60 14.27 -3.70
N THR A 88 8.54 14.21 -5.03
CA THR A 88 9.62 14.70 -5.91
C THR A 88 9.91 16.19 -5.72
N LEU A 89 8.92 17.00 -5.30
CA LEU A 89 9.06 18.44 -5.10
C LEU A 89 9.37 18.85 -3.65
N ALA A 90 9.33 17.92 -2.69
CA ALA A 90 9.52 18.25 -1.29
C ALA A 90 10.95 18.75 -1.03
N PRO A 91 11.14 19.84 -0.24
CA PRO A 91 12.46 20.42 0.02
C PRO A 91 13.45 19.49 0.74
N GLN A 92 12.99 18.35 1.26
CA GLN A 92 13.83 17.30 1.85
C GLN A 92 14.47 16.35 0.82
N ALA A 93 14.26 16.55 -0.49
CA ALA A 93 14.90 15.79 -1.57
C ALA A 93 16.41 16.10 -1.74
N LEU A 94 17.09 16.52 -0.67
CA LEU A 94 18.51 16.92 -0.66
C LEU A 94 19.50 15.74 -0.63
N GLU A 95 19.03 14.49 -0.57
CA GLU A 95 19.91 13.32 -0.67
C GLU A 95 20.07 12.89 -2.14
N PRO A 96 21.31 12.87 -2.69
CA PRO A 96 21.59 12.53 -4.09
C PRO A 96 21.62 11.01 -4.27
N LEU A 97 20.54 10.32 -3.90
CA LEU A 97 20.41 8.88 -4.10
C LEU A 97 19.13 8.54 -4.85
N ASN A 98 19.00 9.03 -6.09
CA ASN A 98 18.29 8.34 -7.17
C ASN A 98 16.86 7.80 -6.84
N GLN A 99 16.13 8.45 -5.93
CA GLN A 99 14.77 8.04 -5.56
C GLN A 99 13.80 8.64 -6.57
N ASN A 100 13.63 7.97 -7.70
CA ASN A 100 12.59 8.33 -8.65
C ASN A 100 11.22 7.89 -8.10
N HIS A 101 10.61 8.74 -7.26
CA HIS A 101 9.31 8.51 -6.63
C HIS A 101 8.23 8.17 -7.67
N LEU A 102 8.26 8.81 -8.84
CA LEU A 102 7.33 8.53 -9.94
C LEU A 102 7.58 7.17 -10.58
N ALA A 103 8.83 6.71 -10.69
CA ALA A 103 9.13 5.36 -11.17
C ALA A 103 8.62 4.28 -10.21
N HIS A 104 8.73 4.49 -8.89
CA HIS A 104 8.14 3.58 -7.90
C HIS A 104 6.61 3.60 -7.92
N ALA A 105 6.03 4.79 -8.05
CA ALA A 105 4.60 4.98 -8.18
C ALA A 105 4.04 4.30 -9.44
N LYS A 106 4.77 4.36 -10.56
CA LYS A 106 4.45 3.64 -11.81
C LYS A 106 4.42 2.12 -11.59
N LYS A 107 5.41 1.57 -10.87
CA LYS A 107 5.45 0.14 -10.52
C LYS A 107 4.27 -0.26 -9.63
N ALA A 108 3.92 0.57 -8.65
CA ALA A 108 2.77 0.34 -7.77
C ALA A 108 1.44 0.38 -8.55
N ALA A 109 1.26 1.38 -9.41
CA ALA A 109 0.10 1.49 -10.29
C ALA A 109 0.00 0.29 -11.25
N HIS A 110 1.12 -0.18 -11.78
CA HIS A 110 1.15 -1.39 -12.60
C HIS A 110 0.67 -2.63 -11.82
N ALA A 111 1.17 -2.83 -10.59
CA ALA A 111 0.72 -3.92 -9.73
C ALA A 111 -0.78 -3.83 -9.41
N LEU A 112 -1.30 -2.62 -9.15
CA LEU A 112 -2.74 -2.40 -8.93
C LEU A 112 -3.58 -2.71 -10.16
N ILE A 113 -3.12 -2.29 -11.35
CA ILE A 113 -3.80 -2.63 -12.60
C ILE A 113 -3.84 -4.15 -12.77
N LEU A 114 -2.72 -4.85 -12.55
CA LEU A 114 -2.68 -6.31 -12.64
C LEU A 114 -3.63 -6.96 -11.62
N ALA A 115 -3.62 -6.50 -10.36
CA ALA A 115 -4.50 -7.03 -9.32
C ALA A 115 -5.98 -6.86 -9.64
N GLN A 116 -6.36 -5.74 -10.28
CA GLN A 116 -7.76 -5.43 -10.61
C GLN A 116 -8.23 -6.03 -11.94
N THR A 117 -7.31 -6.43 -12.82
CA THR A 117 -7.64 -6.92 -14.18
C THR A 117 -7.41 -8.42 -14.35
N GLN A 118 -6.54 -9.01 -13.52
CA GLN A 118 -6.39 -10.46 -13.47
C GLN A 118 -7.60 -11.04 -12.76
N LYS A 119 -8.54 -11.56 -13.56
CA LYS A 119 -9.59 -12.46 -13.05
C LYS A 119 -8.92 -13.55 -12.21
N THR A 120 -9.52 -13.84 -11.06
CA THR A 120 -9.17 -14.88 -10.07
C THR A 120 -8.93 -16.29 -10.65
N SER A 121 -9.07 -16.48 -11.97
CA SER A 121 -8.70 -17.69 -12.70
C SER A 121 -7.19 -17.91 -12.86
N ALA A 122 -6.35 -16.87 -12.82
CA ALA A 122 -4.89 -17.05 -13.02
C ALA A 122 -4.19 -17.72 -11.82
N PHE A 123 -4.76 -17.64 -10.62
CA PHE A 123 -4.26 -18.33 -9.42
C PHE A 123 -5.03 -19.61 -9.09
N SER A 124 -6.17 -19.91 -9.75
CA SER A 124 -6.78 -21.24 -9.67
C SER A 124 -6.03 -22.28 -10.50
N ASP A 125 -5.33 -21.87 -11.57
CA ASP A 125 -4.57 -22.78 -12.42
C ASP A 125 -3.22 -23.24 -11.82
N LEU A 126 -2.72 -22.58 -10.77
CA LEU A 126 -1.56 -23.08 -10.00
C LEU A 126 -1.95 -24.15 -8.97
N SER A 127 -3.24 -24.31 -8.65
CA SER A 127 -3.73 -25.33 -7.70
C SER A 127 -4.21 -26.62 -8.37
N GLN A 128 -4.16 -26.71 -9.71
CA GLN A 128 -4.68 -27.86 -10.46
C GLN A 128 -3.62 -28.49 -11.38
N SER A 129 -2.39 -28.66 -10.89
CA SER A 129 -1.41 -29.55 -11.51
C SER A 129 -1.50 -30.94 -10.88
N LYS A 130 -2.41 -31.73 -11.44
CA LYS A 130 -2.46 -33.20 -11.54
C LYS A 130 -1.61 -34.00 -10.54
N SER A 131 -2.30 -34.70 -9.64
CA SER A 131 -1.83 -35.97 -9.06
C SER A 131 -1.68 -37.01 -10.17
N ALA A 132 -0.44 -37.38 -10.53
CA ALA A 132 -0.14 -38.67 -11.15
C ALA A 132 1.37 -38.98 -11.10
N GLN A 133 1.72 -39.79 -10.11
CA GLN A 133 2.66 -40.91 -10.18
C GLN A 133 4.17 -40.65 -10.37
N TYR A 134 4.92 -41.43 -9.57
CA TYR A 134 6.37 -41.67 -9.57
C TYR A 134 7.26 -40.71 -8.77
N SER A 135 7.29 -40.92 -7.46
CA SER A 135 8.55 -40.86 -6.70
C SER A 135 8.68 -42.13 -5.87
N ILE A 136 9.23 -43.16 -6.51
CA ILE A 136 9.88 -44.27 -5.83
C ILE A 136 11.28 -43.78 -5.51
N ALA A 137 11.60 -43.63 -4.23
CA ALA A 137 12.90 -44.00 -3.66
C ALA A 137 12.84 -43.87 -2.14
N ALA A 138 12.27 -44.88 -1.50
CA ALA A 138 12.75 -45.27 -0.18
C ALA A 138 14.22 -45.67 -0.34
N SER A 139 15.14 -44.92 0.26
CA SER A 139 16.42 -45.38 0.82
C SER A 139 17.24 -44.18 1.29
N PHE A 140 17.97 -44.38 2.38
CA PHE A 140 18.83 -43.42 3.11
C PHE A 140 18.18 -42.64 4.26
N ILE A 141 17.36 -43.33 5.06
CA ILE A 141 17.54 -43.25 6.52
C ILE A 141 18.32 -44.49 6.91
N LEU A 142 19.57 -44.29 7.31
CA LEU A 142 20.42 -45.13 8.18
C LEU A 142 21.87 -44.82 7.81
N LEU A 143 22.53 -43.96 8.59
CA LEU A 143 23.97 -43.97 8.93
C LEU A 143 24.48 -42.60 9.44
N LEU A 144 23.79 -41.95 10.39
CA LEU A 144 24.42 -40.92 11.25
C LEU A 144 23.84 -40.95 12.67
N ILE A 145 23.78 -42.14 13.27
CA ILE A 145 23.80 -42.30 14.72
C ILE A 145 24.86 -43.37 14.98
N VAL A 146 26.07 -42.96 15.39
CA VAL A 146 26.84 -43.44 16.56
C VAL A 146 28.15 -42.64 16.60
N ALA A 147 28.49 -42.16 17.81
CA ALA A 147 29.63 -41.33 18.22
C ALA A 147 29.38 -39.81 18.06
N THR A 148 29.08 -39.04 19.11
CA THR A 148 29.59 -39.11 20.48
C THR A 148 28.51 -38.74 21.51
N ILE A 149 28.34 -39.67 22.45
CA ILE A 149 27.69 -39.49 23.76
C ILE A 149 28.61 -38.62 24.64
N TRP A 150 28.04 -38.09 25.74
CA TRP A 150 28.62 -37.36 26.88
C TRP A 150 28.60 -35.83 26.67
N LEU A 151 27.76 -35.03 27.32
CA LEU A 151 27.49 -34.97 28.75
C LEU A 151 26.09 -34.40 29.05
N THR A 152 25.39 -35.10 29.94
CA THR A 152 24.23 -34.69 30.74
C THR A 152 24.61 -33.65 31.82
N LEU A 153 23.78 -32.84 32.49
CA LEU A 153 22.49 -33.03 33.21
C LEU A 153 22.03 -31.59 33.72
N PRO A 154 21.01 -31.38 34.61
CA PRO A 154 19.95 -30.38 34.44
C PRO A 154 19.78 -29.44 35.67
N THR A 155 18.75 -28.59 35.72
CA THR A 155 17.98 -28.16 36.94
C THR A 155 16.94 -27.10 36.51
N GLN A 156 15.64 -27.42 36.46
CA GLN A 156 14.61 -27.28 37.50
C GLN A 156 14.32 -25.84 38.02
N THR A 157 13.20 -25.31 37.53
CA THR A 157 12.11 -24.59 38.26
C THR A 157 12.45 -23.61 39.39
N HIS A 158 12.04 -22.34 39.24
CA HIS A 158 11.31 -21.57 40.26
C HIS A 158 10.61 -20.32 39.64
N ILE A 159 9.29 -20.27 39.75
CA ILE A 159 8.41 -19.08 39.87
C ILE A 159 7.97 -19.08 41.37
N PRO A 160 7.53 -18.01 42.08
CA PRO A 160 7.26 -16.60 41.73
C PRO A 160 7.90 -15.57 42.72
N GLN A 161 7.83 -14.26 42.41
CA GLN A 161 7.05 -13.27 43.20
C GLN A 161 7.31 -11.81 42.82
N SER A 162 6.19 -11.10 42.78
CA SER A 162 5.94 -9.66 42.75
C SER A 162 7.05 -8.70 43.19
N LYS A 163 7.29 -7.67 42.37
CA LYS A 163 7.42 -6.29 42.87
C LYS A 163 6.53 -5.36 42.06
N LEU A 164 5.50 -4.84 42.73
CA LEU A 164 4.83 -3.59 42.41
C LEU A 164 5.91 -2.49 42.37
N ALA A 165 6.19 -1.98 41.19
CA ALA A 165 6.84 -0.69 41.01
C ALA A 165 5.88 0.19 40.23
N GLN A 166 5.05 0.90 41.00
CA GLN A 166 4.34 2.08 40.54
C GLN A 166 5.38 3.14 40.22
N ASN A 167 5.67 3.31 38.93
CA ASN A 167 6.25 4.54 38.43
C ASN A 167 5.56 4.82 37.10
N ASN A 168 4.76 5.89 37.09
CA ASN A 168 4.05 6.36 35.90
C ASN A 168 5.02 6.39 34.72
N PRO A 169 4.81 5.61 33.65
CA PRO A 169 5.28 6.06 32.37
C PRO A 169 4.39 7.26 32.06
N ILE A 170 4.93 8.46 32.23
CA ILE A 170 4.53 9.58 31.38
C ILE A 170 4.69 8.99 29.97
N ILE A 171 3.55 8.62 29.37
CA ILE A 171 3.46 8.18 27.99
C ILE A 171 3.80 9.43 27.18
N THR A 172 5.10 9.68 27.07
CA THR A 172 5.64 10.50 26.02
C THR A 172 5.54 9.58 24.82
N THR A 173 4.38 9.59 24.16
CA THR A 173 4.28 9.09 22.80
C THR A 173 5.34 9.85 22.02
N THR A 174 6.49 9.22 21.82
CA THR A 174 7.39 9.55 20.73
C THR A 174 6.59 9.29 19.47
N TYR A 175 5.83 10.31 19.06
CA TYR A 175 5.26 10.39 17.73
C TYR A 175 6.45 10.16 16.81
N ALA A 176 6.32 9.16 15.93
CA ALA A 176 7.31 8.90 14.91
C ALA A 176 7.50 10.19 14.11
N HIS A 177 8.54 10.93 14.48
CA HIS A 177 8.96 12.14 13.83
C HIS A 177 9.38 11.73 12.43
N GLU A 178 8.70 12.28 11.43
CA GLU A 178 9.13 12.42 10.04
C GLU A 178 10.02 11.28 9.50
N LYS A 179 9.47 10.07 9.45
CA LYS A 179 9.93 9.13 8.43
C LYS A 179 9.33 9.64 7.13
N GLY A 180 10.16 10.20 6.25
CA GLY A 180 9.72 10.80 4.98
C GLY A 180 8.73 9.87 4.28
N LEU A 181 7.48 10.31 4.18
CA LEU A 181 6.41 9.48 3.65
C LEU A 181 6.69 9.21 2.18
N THR A 182 6.69 7.93 1.82
CA THR A 182 7.02 7.45 0.48
C THR A 182 5.77 6.97 -0.26
N ALA A 183 5.82 6.87 -1.58
CA ALA A 183 4.77 6.25 -2.38
C ALA A 183 4.47 4.80 -1.93
N GLN A 184 5.43 4.15 -1.28
CA GLN A 184 5.26 2.83 -0.67
C GLN A 184 4.32 2.87 0.54
N ASP A 185 4.34 3.93 1.35
CA ASP A 185 3.43 4.07 2.49
C ASP A 185 1.98 4.24 2.04
N ALA A 186 1.74 5.00 0.97
CA ALA A 186 0.41 5.09 0.35
C ALA A 186 -0.05 3.71 -0.17
N THR A 187 0.85 2.97 -0.83
CA THR A 187 0.54 1.62 -1.36
C THR A 187 0.22 0.62 -0.25
N ASN A 188 0.98 0.66 0.84
CA ASN A 188 0.73 -0.17 2.02
C ASN A 188 -0.62 0.17 2.68
N MET A 189 -0.99 1.45 2.71
CA MET A 189 -2.28 1.90 3.22
C MET A 189 -3.43 1.29 2.40
N TYR A 190 -3.32 1.33 1.07
CA TYR A 190 -4.30 0.71 0.18
C TYR A 190 -4.46 -0.79 0.41
N ALA A 191 -3.34 -1.50 0.50
CA ALA A 191 -3.35 -2.94 0.77
C ALA A 191 -4.09 -3.26 2.08
N LYS A 192 -3.94 -2.41 3.11
CA LYS A 192 -4.66 -2.56 4.37
C LYS A 192 -6.15 -2.28 4.25
N TYR A 193 -6.59 -1.28 3.48
CA TYR A 193 -8.02 -1.06 3.25
C TYR A 193 -8.69 -2.24 2.54
N GLU A 194 -8.02 -2.82 1.54
CA GLU A 194 -8.54 -3.99 0.84
C GLU A 194 -8.59 -5.22 1.76
N GLN A 195 -7.60 -5.39 2.63
CA GLN A 195 -7.70 -6.40 3.70
C GLN A 195 -8.90 -6.12 4.60
N MET A 196 -9.05 -4.89 5.10
CA MET A 196 -10.16 -4.51 5.98
C MET A 196 -11.54 -4.82 5.39
N ARG A 197 -11.71 -4.67 4.06
CA ARG A 197 -12.96 -5.04 3.35
C ARG A 197 -13.30 -6.52 3.41
N GLN A 198 -12.30 -7.37 3.53
CA GLN A 198 -12.45 -8.84 3.56
C GLN A 198 -12.61 -9.39 4.99
N GLY A 199 -12.52 -8.54 6.01
CA GLY A 199 -12.54 -8.95 7.41
C GLY A 199 -13.52 -8.16 8.27
N THR A 200 -13.66 -8.60 9.52
CA THR A 200 -14.35 -7.83 10.56
C THR A 200 -13.31 -7.09 11.39
N CYS A 201 -13.31 -5.75 11.30
CA CYS A 201 -12.26 -4.92 11.89
C CYS A 201 -12.74 -4.21 13.15
N GLN A 202 -11.88 -4.24 14.17
CA GLN A 202 -12.03 -3.51 15.42
C GLN A 202 -11.13 -2.28 15.39
N PHE A 203 -11.77 -1.13 15.53
CA PHE A 203 -11.15 0.18 15.47
C PHE A 203 -10.88 0.70 16.89
N PRO A 204 -9.74 1.39 17.13
CA PRO A 204 -9.52 2.10 18.39
C PRO A 204 -10.65 3.09 18.70
N GLU A 205 -10.99 3.26 19.98
CA GLU A 205 -12.07 4.18 20.36
C GLU A 205 -11.70 5.63 20.01
N ALA A 206 -12.56 6.30 19.25
CA ALA A 206 -12.35 7.67 18.79
C ALA A 206 -12.26 8.71 19.94
N LEU A 207 -12.71 8.35 21.15
CA LEU A 207 -12.62 9.20 22.35
C LEU A 207 -11.19 9.30 22.88
N LEU A 208 -10.36 8.28 22.63
CA LEU A 208 -8.96 8.23 23.06
C LEU A 208 -8.00 8.90 22.07
N ILE A 209 -8.54 9.43 20.97
CA ILE A 209 -7.78 10.05 19.89
C ILE A 209 -7.71 11.56 20.13
N PRO A 210 -6.52 12.19 20.06
CA PRO A 210 -6.39 13.62 20.20
C PRO A 210 -7.23 14.38 19.16
N ASP A 211 -7.86 15.48 19.55
CA ASP A 211 -8.80 16.24 18.69
C ASP A 211 -8.18 16.65 17.35
N LYS A 212 -6.87 16.95 17.34
CA LYS A 212 -6.11 17.27 16.11
C LYS A 212 -6.12 16.15 15.07
N HIS A 213 -6.19 14.89 15.50
CA HIS A 213 -6.15 13.72 14.62
C HIS A 213 -7.52 13.10 14.38
N LYS A 214 -8.53 13.54 15.11
CA LYS A 214 -9.85 12.91 15.13
C LYS A 214 -10.57 13.00 13.80
N ALA A 215 -10.49 14.16 13.12
CA ALA A 215 -11.09 14.35 11.80
C ALA A 215 -10.48 13.39 10.77
N VAL A 216 -9.14 13.36 10.68
CA VAL A 216 -8.40 12.46 9.78
C VAL A 216 -8.67 11.00 10.11
N TYR A 217 -8.74 10.65 11.40
CA TYR A 217 -9.06 9.29 11.81
C TYR A 217 -10.46 8.85 11.36
N LEU A 218 -11.48 9.67 11.59
CA LEU A 218 -12.86 9.34 11.24
C LEU A 218 -13.05 9.28 9.72
N ASP A 219 -12.47 10.23 8.99
CA ASP A 219 -12.62 10.30 7.54
C ASP A 219 -11.80 9.22 6.84
N ASN A 220 -10.52 9.10 7.18
CA ASN A 220 -9.60 8.25 6.44
C ASN A 220 -9.54 6.82 6.99
N VAL A 221 -9.48 6.63 8.31
CA VAL A 221 -9.31 5.28 8.89
C VAL A 221 -10.62 4.54 9.00
N VAL A 222 -11.66 5.21 9.52
CA VAL A 222 -13.00 4.61 9.67
C VAL A 222 -13.78 4.69 8.36
N GLY A 223 -13.78 5.87 7.72
CA GLY A 223 -14.43 6.10 6.43
C GLY A 223 -13.72 5.43 5.25
N SER A 224 -12.49 4.94 5.43
CA SER A 224 -11.63 4.40 4.37
C SER A 224 -11.36 5.39 3.22
N ASN A 225 -11.53 6.69 3.46
CA ASN A 225 -11.21 7.72 2.48
C ASN A 225 -9.72 7.97 2.40
N LEU A 226 -9.26 8.46 1.25
CA LEU A 226 -7.84 8.68 1.03
C LEU A 226 -7.40 10.09 1.45
N PRO A 227 -6.34 10.21 2.26
CA PRO A 227 -5.82 11.50 2.66
C PRO A 227 -5.35 12.31 1.46
N THR A 228 -5.69 13.60 1.45
CA THR A 228 -5.29 14.54 0.38
C THR A 228 -3.97 15.26 0.67
N THR A 229 -3.47 15.14 1.90
CA THR A 229 -2.21 15.75 2.37
C THR A 229 -1.25 14.71 2.95
N LEU A 230 0.05 14.99 2.91
CA LEU A 230 1.09 14.10 3.46
C LEU A 230 1.03 13.99 4.99
N SER A 231 0.63 15.05 5.70
CA SER A 231 0.45 15.00 7.15
C SER A 231 -0.71 14.06 7.52
N ASP A 232 -1.82 14.16 6.80
CA ASP A 232 -2.99 13.33 7.05
C ASP A 232 -2.72 11.87 6.67
N LEU A 233 -1.91 11.65 5.63
CA LEU A 233 -1.42 10.31 5.25
C LEU A 233 -0.60 9.66 6.36
N ALA A 234 0.25 10.43 7.05
CA ALA A 234 1.06 9.92 8.16
C ALA A 234 0.18 9.52 9.35
N ILE A 235 -0.79 10.38 9.66
CA ILE A 235 -1.74 10.19 10.75
C ILE A 235 -2.61 8.96 10.46
N ALA A 236 -3.16 8.84 9.25
CA ALA A 236 -3.98 7.72 8.84
C ALA A 236 -3.21 6.40 8.93
N ASN A 237 -1.99 6.34 8.40
CA ASN A 237 -1.13 5.14 8.46
C ASN A 237 -0.86 4.70 9.91
N PHE A 238 -0.56 5.65 10.79
CA PHE A 238 -0.32 5.38 12.21
C PHE A 238 -1.52 4.71 12.90
N TYR A 239 -2.74 5.15 12.59
CA TYR A 239 -3.94 4.56 13.19
C TYR A 239 -4.37 3.27 12.49
N LEU A 240 -4.12 3.12 11.19
CA LEU A 240 -4.37 1.88 10.45
C LEU A 240 -3.51 0.71 10.94
N GLU A 241 -2.29 0.97 11.43
CA GLU A 241 -1.47 -0.04 12.11
C GLU A 241 -2.09 -0.58 13.40
N LYS A 242 -3.00 0.18 14.01
CA LYS A 242 -3.66 -0.18 15.27
C LYS A 242 -5.01 -0.88 15.06
N VAL A 243 -5.54 -0.89 13.85
CA VAL A 243 -6.77 -1.62 13.51
C VAL A 243 -6.50 -3.12 13.56
N ARG A 244 -7.37 -3.86 14.22
CA ARG A 244 -7.30 -5.32 14.33
C ARG A 244 -8.42 -5.94 13.52
N CYS A 245 -8.09 -6.67 12.46
CA CYS A 245 -9.08 -7.33 11.62
C CYS A 245 -9.04 -8.85 11.84
N ASN A 246 -10.21 -9.44 12.00
CA ASN A 246 -10.42 -10.88 11.98
C ASN A 246 -10.92 -11.30 10.61
N PHE A 247 -10.20 -12.22 9.98
CA PHE A 247 -10.52 -12.75 8.66
C PHE A 247 -11.08 -14.16 8.82
N THR A 248 -12.18 -14.47 8.14
CA THR A 248 -12.67 -15.84 8.07
C THR A 248 -11.64 -16.69 7.32
N PRO A 249 -11.10 -17.77 7.92
CA PRO A 249 -10.11 -18.61 7.26
C PRO A 249 -10.73 -19.27 6.02
N MET A 250 -9.94 -19.40 4.95
CA MET A 250 -10.41 -19.91 3.63
C MET A 250 -11.11 -21.28 3.70
N LEU A 251 -10.81 -22.08 4.72
CA LEU A 251 -11.44 -23.38 4.96
C LEU A 251 -12.95 -23.29 5.25
N MET A 252 -13.44 -22.15 5.75
CA MET A 252 -14.88 -21.93 6.02
C MET A 252 -15.61 -21.17 4.90
N ALA A 253 -14.88 -20.61 3.93
CA ALA A 253 -15.48 -19.94 2.77
C ALA A 253 -16.00 -20.93 1.71
N ALA A 254 -15.44 -22.14 1.66
CA ALA A 254 -15.78 -23.18 0.68
C ALA A 254 -16.85 -24.18 1.17
N SER A 255 -17.41 -24.02 2.38
CA SER A 255 -18.37 -24.97 2.97
C SER A 255 -19.84 -24.52 2.90
N LYS A 256 -20.21 -23.72 1.89
CA LYS A 256 -21.62 -23.39 1.61
C LYS A 256 -22.16 -24.22 0.46
#